data_AF-A0A6G8ATL5-F1
#
_entry.id   AF-A0A6G8ATL5-F1
#
_cell.length_a   1.000
_cell.length_b   1.000
_cell.length_c   1.000
_cell.angle_alpha   90.00
_cell.angle_beta   90.00
_cell.angle_gamma   90.00
#
_symmetry.space_group_name_H-M   'P 1'
#
loop_
_entity.id
_entity.type
_entity.pdbx_description
1 polymer ?
#
loop_
_entity_poly.entity_id
_entity_poly.type
_entity_poly.pdbx_seq_one_letter_code
_entity_poly.pdbx_strand_id
1 'polypeptide(L)'
;MSLIINISSIVIIFISMFYYYRKIVVYKNNSLGQKVLSNTSQLTMSAYLLGLAVILIELNAFGLSRSKFVDHLLMYGAFVSLVNSLSLWYFSRTLKED
;
A
#
# COMPACT_ATOMS: atom_id res chain seq x y z
N MET A 1 -0.48 13.69 21.37
CA MET A 1 -1.43 12.74 20.74
C MET A 1 -1.06 12.41 19.29
N SER A 2 -0.89 13.39 18.40
CA SER A 2 -0.49 13.15 16.99
C SER A 2 0.86 12.42 16.83
N LEU A 3 1.87 12.75 17.63
CA LEU A 3 3.22 12.18 17.47
C LEU A 3 3.29 10.68 17.82
N ILE A 4 2.57 10.25 18.86
CA ILE A 4 2.48 8.82 19.24
C ILE A 4 1.75 8.03 18.16
N ILE A 5 0.65 8.57 17.60
CA ILE A 5 -0.10 7.94 16.51
C ILE A 5 0.76 7.82 15.24
N ASN A 6 1.55 8.84 14.91
CA ASN A 6 2.45 8.81 13.76
C ASN A 6 3.56 7.76 13.96
N ILE A 7 4.18 7.71 15.14
CA ILE A 7 5.22 6.71 15.45
C ILE A 7 4.65 5.30 15.41
N SER A 8 3.49 5.06 16.03
CA SER A 8 2.87 3.74 16.02
C SER A 8 2.47 3.32 14.60
N SER A 9 1.97 4.25 13.78
CA SER A 9 1.64 3.99 12.37
C SER A 9 2.90 3.64 11.56
N ILE A 10 4.00 4.37 11.73
CA ILE A 10 5.28 4.07 11.08
C ILE A 10 5.76 2.66 11.46
N VAL A 11 5.73 2.31 12.75
CA VAL A 11 6.14 0.99 13.23
C VAL A 11 5.27 -0.12 12.63
N ILE A 12 3.94 0.07 12.59
CA ILE A 12 3.01 -0.89 11.99
C ILE A 12 3.32 -1.05 10.49
N ILE A 13 3.49 0.05 9.75
CA ILE A 13 3.82 0.01 8.32
C ILE A 13 5.12 -0.75 8.09
N PHE A 14 6.18 -0.47 8.87
CA PHE A 14 7.46 -1.16 8.75
C PHE A 14 7.36 -2.66 9.04
N ILE A 15 6.68 -3.04 10.13
CA ILE A 15 6.50 -4.45 10.49
C ILE A 15 5.69 -5.17 9.40
N SER A 16 4.61 -4.57 8.92
CA SER A 16 3.77 -5.14 7.85
C SER A 16 4.55 -5.30 6.55
N MET A 17 5.34 -4.31 6.14
CA MET A 17 6.18 -4.39 4.94
C MET A 17 7.28 -5.45 5.08
N PHE A 18 7.94 -5.51 6.24
CA PHE A 18 8.96 -6.52 6.50
C PHE A 18 8.37 -7.94 6.48
N TYR A 19 7.20 -8.13 7.09
CA TYR A 19 6.49 -9.40 7.06
C TYR A 19 6.13 -9.81 5.63
N TYR A 20 5.56 -8.88 4.85
CA TYR A 20 5.19 -9.10 3.45
C TYR A 20 6.42 -9.49 2.61
N TYR A 21 7.54 -8.78 2.75
CA TYR A 21 8.78 -9.08 2.04
C TYR A 21 9.31 -10.48 2.38
N ARG A 22 9.32 -10.87 3.66
CA ARG A 22 9.69 -12.24 4.06
C ARG A 22 8.78 -13.28 3.43
N LYS A 23 7.47 -13.03 3.37
CA LYS A 23 6.52 -13.97 2.75
C LYS A 23 6.71 -14.09 1.24
N ILE A 24 7.05 -13.01 0.54
CA ILE A 24 7.43 -13.08 -0.88
C ILE A 24 8.61 -14.01 -1.08
N VAL A 25 9.68 -13.87 -0.28
CA VAL A 25 10.87 -14.72 -0.41
C VAL A 25 10.54 -16.19 -0.16
N VAL A 26 9.72 -16.49 0.84
CA VAL A 26 9.31 -17.88 1.18
C VAL A 26 8.43 -18.49 0.09
N TYR A 27 7.47 -17.73 -0.45
CA TYR A 27 6.52 -18.24 -1.44
C TYR A 27 6.97 -18.01 -2.89
N LYS A 28 8.19 -17.53 -3.11
CA LYS A 28 8.76 -17.27 -4.44
C LYS A 28 8.64 -18.45 -5.39
N ASN A 29 8.74 -19.68 -4.91
CA ASN A 29 8.73 -20.88 -5.76
C ASN A 29 7.39 -21.64 -5.72
N ASN A 30 6.37 -21.11 -5.03
CA ASN A 30 5.06 -21.74 -4.89
C ASN A 30 4.02 -20.92 -5.69
N SER A 31 3.46 -21.50 -6.75
CA SER A 31 2.48 -20.84 -7.63
C SER A 31 1.23 -20.36 -6.89
N LEU A 32 0.72 -21.18 -5.96
CA LEU A 32 -0.45 -20.84 -5.14
C LEU A 32 -0.12 -19.69 -4.19
N GLY A 33 1.08 -19.68 -3.61
CA GLY A 33 1.57 -18.60 -2.77
C GLY A 33 1.78 -17.28 -3.53
N GLN A 34 2.32 -17.33 -4.76
CA GLN A 34 2.43 -16.16 -5.64
C GLN A 34 1.05 -15.58 -6.00
N LYS A 35 0.05 -16.43 -6.28
CA LYS A 35 -1.32 -15.99 -6.58
C LYS A 35 -1.97 -15.26 -5.41
N VAL A 36 -1.82 -15.78 -4.18
CA VAL A 36 -2.32 -15.13 -2.97
C VAL A 36 -1.64 -13.78 -2.74
N LEU A 37 -0.31 -13.70 -2.91
CA LEU A 37 0.44 -12.45 -2.76
C LEU A 37 0.02 -11.41 -3.81
N SER A 38 -0.17 -11.82 -5.07
CA SER A 38 -0.65 -10.96 -6.15
C SER A 38 -2.03 -10.39 -5.84
N ASN A 39 -3.01 -11.23 -5.47
CA ASN A 39 -4.36 -10.79 -5.12
C ASN A 39 -4.36 -9.83 -3.90
N THR A 40 -3.51 -10.12 -2.91
CA THR A 40 -3.36 -9.27 -1.72
C THR A 40 -2.80 -7.89 -2.09
N SER A 41 -1.81 -7.84 -3.00
CA SER A 41 -1.29 -6.58 -3.52
C SER A 41 -2.33 -5.80 -4.31
N GLN A 42 -3.15 -6.46 -5.13
CA GLN A 42 -4.25 -5.80 -5.85
C GLN A 42 -5.27 -5.21 -4.88
N LEU A 43 -5.72 -5.97 -3.89
CA LEU A 43 -6.67 -5.49 -2.87
C LEU A 43 -6.11 -4.29 -2.11
N THR A 44 -4.83 -4.36 -1.73
CA THR A 44 -4.16 -3.26 -1.04
C THR A 44 -4.11 -2.02 -1.93
N MET A 45 -3.74 -2.15 -3.20
CA MET A 45 -3.71 -1.04 -4.16
C MET A 45 -5.09 -0.39 -4.32
N SER A 46 -6.13 -1.21 -4.48
CA SER A 46 -7.51 -0.74 -4.60
C SER A 46 -7.98 0.01 -3.35
N ALA A 47 -7.67 -0.50 -2.14
CA ALA A 47 -7.99 0.17 -0.90
C ALA A 47 -7.29 1.53 -0.78
N TYR A 48 -6.03 1.63 -1.22
CA TYR A 48 -5.29 2.89 -1.26
C TYR A 48 -5.87 3.88 -2.25
N LEU A 49 -6.24 3.46 -3.46
CA LEU A 49 -6.90 4.32 -4.45
C LEU A 49 -8.24 4.85 -3.93
N LEU A 50 -9.00 4.00 -3.23
CA LEU A 50 -10.28 4.39 -2.64
C LEU A 50 -10.07 5.41 -1.50
N GLY A 51 -9.09 5.18 -0.63
CA GLY A 51 -8.69 6.16 0.39
C GLY A 51 -8.23 7.48 -0.22
N LEU A 52 -7.42 7.43 -1.28
CA LEU A 52 -6.97 8.61 -2.02
C LEU A 52 -8.15 9.39 -2.62
N ALA A 53 -9.12 8.70 -3.22
CA ALA A 53 -10.32 9.33 -3.77
C ALA A 53 -11.11 10.08 -2.69
N VAL A 54 -11.26 9.51 -1.49
CA VAL A 54 -11.93 10.18 -0.36
C VAL A 54 -11.20 11.46 0.04
N ILE A 55 -9.86 11.44 0.13
CA ILE A 55 -9.05 12.63 0.44
C ILE A 55 -9.23 13.72 -0.62
N LEU A 56 -9.24 13.35 -1.90
CA LEU A 56 -9.42 14.29 -3.01
C LEU A 56 -10.81 14.94 -2.97
N ILE A 57 -11.84 14.17 -2.61
CA ILE A 57 -13.19 14.69 -2.38
C ILE A 57 -13.19 15.68 -1.20
N GLU A 58 -12.55 15.33 -0.08
CA GLU A 58 -12.44 16.25 1.06
C GLU A 58 -11.67 17.53 0.73
N LEU A 59 -10.57 17.44 -0.02
CA LEU A 59 -9.79 18.60 -0.49
C LEU A 59 -10.62 19.53 -1.36
N ASN A 60 -11.40 18.95 -2.29
CA ASN A 60 -12.28 19.70 -3.18
C ASN A 60 -13.43 20.37 -2.39
N ALA A 61 -13.97 19.69 -1.38
CA ALA A 61 -15.11 20.17 -0.59
C ALA A 61 -14.74 21.23 0.47
N PHE A 62 -13.58 21.10 1.13
CA PHE A 62 -13.21 21.93 2.29
C PHE A 62 -12.05 22.90 2.03
N GLY A 63 -11.41 22.82 0.86
CA GLY A 63 -10.23 23.63 0.51
C GLY A 63 -8.99 23.29 1.35
N LEU A 64 -7.81 23.72 0.86
CA LEU A 64 -6.46 23.39 1.37
C LEU A 64 -6.15 23.79 2.84
N SER A 65 -7.12 24.29 3.60
CA SER A 65 -6.92 24.77 4.98
C SER A 65 -6.47 23.70 5.98
N ARG A 66 -6.63 22.40 5.66
CA ARG A 66 -6.13 21.24 6.43
C ARG A 66 -4.85 20.60 5.87
N SER A 67 -4.00 21.37 5.19
CA SER A 67 -2.88 20.90 4.35
C SER A 67 -2.01 19.80 4.95
N LYS A 68 -1.57 19.91 6.21
CA LYS A 68 -0.60 18.96 6.78
C LYS A 68 -1.10 17.53 6.90
N PHE A 69 -2.37 17.31 7.24
CA PHE A 69 -2.93 15.96 7.36
C PHE A 69 -3.08 15.31 5.99
N VAL A 70 -3.59 16.10 5.03
CA VAL A 70 -3.78 15.66 3.66
C VAL A 70 -2.44 15.33 2.98
N ASP A 71 -1.43 16.18 3.15
CA ASP A 71 -0.10 15.96 2.58
C ASP A 71 0.55 14.67 3.08
N HIS A 72 0.42 14.34 4.37
CA HIS A 72 0.93 13.08 4.92
C HIS A 72 0.20 11.87 4.34
N LEU A 73 -1.12 11.97 4.21
CA LEU A 73 -1.96 10.87 3.70
C LEU A 73 -1.71 10.63 2.21
N LEU A 74 -1.48 11.71 1.43
CA LEU A 74 -1.03 11.63 0.04
C LEU A 74 0.36 11.00 -0.08
N MET A 75 1.31 11.36 0.79
CA MET A 75 2.66 10.77 0.78
C MET A 75 2.65 9.27 1.11
N TYR A 76 1.91 8.86 2.15
CA TYR A 76 1.77 7.44 2.48
C TYR A 76 1.05 6.67 1.36
N GLY A 77 0.03 7.28 0.77
CA GLY A 77 -0.68 6.72 -0.38
C GLY A 77 0.22 6.51 -1.58
N ALA A 78 1.05 7.50 -1.92
CA ALA A 78 2.02 7.41 -3.01
C ALA A 78 3.05 6.30 -2.76
N PHE A 79 3.58 6.21 -1.54
CA PHE A 79 4.56 5.18 -1.17
C PHE A 79 3.99 3.77 -1.31
N VAL A 80 2.80 3.50 -0.77
CA VAL A 80 2.22 2.15 -0.85
C VAL A 80 1.74 1.82 -2.27
N SER A 81 1.26 2.81 -3.01
CA SER A 81 0.90 2.63 -4.43
C SER A 81 2.10 2.23 -5.28
N LEU A 82 3.27 2.84 -5.04
CA LEU A 82 4.52 2.50 -5.71
C LEU A 82 4.93 1.05 -5.40
N VAL A 83 4.94 0.66 -4.11
CA VAL A 83 5.32 -0.70 -3.70
C VAL A 83 4.39 -1.73 -4.31
N ASN A 84 3.06 -1.51 -4.29
CA ASN A 84 2.12 -2.43 -4.89
C ASN A 84 2.22 -2.51 -6.42
N SER A 85 2.46 -1.39 -7.10
CA SER A 85 2.65 -1.38 -8.55
C SER A 85 3.89 -2.18 -8.94
N LEU A 86 4.98 -2.07 -8.18
CA LEU A 86 6.20 -2.88 -8.37
C LEU A 86 5.95 -4.36 -8.09
N SER A 87 5.22 -4.69 -7.03
CA SER A 87 4.82 -6.06 -6.72
C SER A 87 3.98 -6.68 -7.83
N LEU A 88 2.97 -5.95 -8.34
CA LEU A 88 2.14 -6.42 -9.45
C LEU A 88 2.94 -6.64 -10.72
N TRP A 89 3.83 -5.70 -11.05
CA TRP A 89 4.73 -5.84 -12.19
C TRP A 89 5.64 -7.07 -12.07
N TYR A 90 6.19 -7.31 -10.88
CA TYR A 90 7.01 -8.48 -10.60
C TYR A 90 6.20 -9.78 -10.77
N PHE A 91 5.03 -9.87 -10.13
CA PHE A 91 4.18 -11.06 -10.21
C PHE A 91 3.63 -11.31 -11.61
N SER A 92 3.25 -10.28 -12.35
CA SER A 92 2.81 -10.40 -13.75
C SER A 92 3.89 -10.98 -14.66
N ARG A 93 5.19 -10.81 -14.34
CA ARG A 93 6.29 -11.43 -15.09
C ARG A 93 6.71 -12.81 -14.59
N THR A 94 6.42 -13.14 -13.34
CA THR A 94 6.84 -14.41 -12.72
C THR A 94 5.76 -15.48 -12.71
N LEU A 95 4.48 -15.09 -12.62
CA LEU A 95 3.35 -15.97 -12.90
C LEU A 95 3.22 -16.07 -14.42
N LYS A 96 3.80 -17.11 -15.03
CA LYS A 96 3.37 -17.53 -16.36
C LYS A 96 1.94 -18.03 -16.21
N GLU A 97 1.03 -17.44 -16.97
CA GLU A 97 -0.36 -17.86 -17.07
C GLU A 97 -0.40 -19.37 -17.36
N ASP A 98 -1.08 -20.13 -16.49
CA ASP A 98 -1.70 -21.40 -16.86
C ASP A 98 -3.06 -21.10 -17.49
#